data_AF-A0A924NF46-F1
#
_entry.id   AF-A0A924NF46-F1
#
_cell.length_a   1.000
_cell.length_b   1.000
_cell.length_c   1.000
_cell.angle_alpha   90.00
_cell.angle_beta   90.00
_cell.angle_gamma   90.00
#
_symmetry.space_group_name_H-M   'P 1'
#
loop_
_entity.id
_entity.type
_entity.pdbx_description
1 polymer ?
#
loop_
_entity_poly.entity_id
_entity_poly.type
_entity_poly.pdbx_seq_one_letter_code
_entity_poly.pdbx_strand_id
1 'polypeptide(L)'
;MQGLYRTILVAILALTIATPASADTKLAGVSFDIMPIGCRIFGSFSNGDTVTRDYIGRQGATYIVKTYAGRAGTKLKMTTTLNANGFAIRNDMPDGTWETYSPYSCLLQPGTCEFTTRNSDGRQRTFKGKVTKDGPKITTSGGYVGEDALPVSHSIMGRFNTMKSMSNGDISFQVTEYEACESN
;
A
#
# COMPACT_ATOMS: atom_id res chain seq x y z
N MET A 1 0.82 79.05 -22.26
CA MET A 1 1.91 78.05 -22.27
C MET A 1 1.59 76.99 -21.23
N GLN A 2 1.34 75.77 -21.69
CA GLN A 2 0.82 74.63 -20.94
C GLN A 2 1.97 73.90 -20.23
N GLY A 3 1.82 73.64 -18.93
CA GLY A 3 2.68 72.72 -18.17
C GLY A 3 1.96 71.39 -18.00
N LEU A 4 2.39 70.35 -18.73
CA LEU A 4 1.88 68.99 -18.62
C LEU A 4 2.46 68.29 -17.38
N TYR A 5 1.59 67.91 -16.46
CA TYR A 5 1.88 66.95 -15.39
C TYR A 5 2.06 65.55 -15.99
N ARG A 6 3.19 64.89 -15.73
CA ARG A 6 3.41 63.47 -16.07
C ARG A 6 3.08 62.60 -14.87
N THR A 7 1.93 61.94 -14.94
CA THR A 7 1.52 60.85 -14.04
C THR A 7 2.38 59.62 -14.30
N ILE A 8 3.11 59.15 -13.28
CA ILE A 8 3.84 57.87 -13.32
C ILE A 8 2.88 56.79 -12.80
N LEU A 9 2.39 55.92 -13.69
CA LEU A 9 1.74 54.67 -13.30
C LEU A 9 2.81 53.66 -12.90
N VAL A 10 2.86 53.28 -11.63
CA VAL A 10 3.63 52.13 -11.15
C VAL A 10 2.74 50.90 -11.30
N ALA A 11 2.99 50.08 -12.31
CA ALA A 11 2.35 48.78 -12.46
C ALA A 11 3.05 47.78 -11.51
N ILE A 12 2.40 47.46 -10.39
CA ILE A 12 2.83 46.37 -9.50
C ILE A 12 2.45 45.06 -10.17
N LEU A 13 3.41 44.44 -10.84
CA LEU A 13 3.28 43.09 -11.38
C LEU A 13 3.29 42.10 -10.20
N ALA A 14 2.11 41.69 -9.74
CA ALA A 14 1.96 40.66 -8.73
C ALA A 14 2.37 39.30 -9.35
N LEU A 15 3.63 38.91 -9.14
CA LEU A 15 4.12 37.57 -9.44
C LEU A 15 3.46 36.61 -8.45
N THR A 16 2.35 35.98 -8.85
CA THR A 16 1.83 34.82 -8.14
C THR A 16 2.80 33.67 -8.36
N ILE A 17 3.70 33.47 -7.39
CA ILE A 17 4.50 32.25 -7.30
C ILE A 17 3.51 31.14 -6.99
N ALA A 18 3.04 30.45 -8.02
CA ALA A 18 2.34 29.19 -7.86
C ALA A 18 3.33 28.25 -7.16
N THR A 19 3.20 28.11 -5.84
CA THR A 19 3.86 27.03 -5.12
C THR A 19 3.42 25.75 -5.82
N PRO A 20 4.34 24.92 -6.34
CA PRO A 20 3.96 23.62 -6.83
C PRO A 20 3.23 22.95 -5.67
N ALA A 21 1.95 22.63 -5.87
CA ALA A 21 1.25 21.74 -4.97
C ALA A 21 2.14 20.50 -4.91
N SER A 22 2.79 20.27 -3.77
CA SER A 22 3.55 19.08 -3.51
C SER A 22 2.57 17.95 -3.74
N ALA A 23 2.62 17.37 -4.93
CA ALA A 23 1.79 16.23 -5.25
C ALA A 23 2.19 15.18 -4.21
N ASP A 24 1.25 14.82 -3.34
CA ASP A 24 1.31 13.66 -2.43
C ASP A 24 1.40 12.40 -3.29
N THR A 25 2.53 12.27 -3.99
CA THR A 25 2.83 11.28 -5.02
C THR A 25 3.35 9.99 -4.42
N LYS A 26 3.38 9.91 -3.09
CA LYS A 26 3.77 8.72 -2.37
C LYS A 26 2.78 8.50 -1.24
N LEU A 27 1.75 7.69 -1.51
CA LEU A 27 1.57 6.63 -0.54
C LEU A 27 2.87 5.82 -0.59
N ALA A 28 3.74 6.05 0.39
CA ALA A 28 4.64 5.00 0.85
C ALA A 28 3.77 3.77 1.17
N GLY A 29 4.28 2.55 1.11
CA GLY A 29 3.54 1.36 1.55
C GLY A 29 3.13 1.46 3.03
N VAL A 30 3.27 0.39 3.78
CA VAL A 30 2.91 0.44 5.21
C VAL A 30 3.82 1.42 5.96
N SER A 31 3.21 2.34 6.73
CA SER A 31 3.90 3.34 7.56
C SER A 31 4.35 2.73 8.89
N PHE A 32 5.48 2.02 8.87
CA PHE A 32 6.04 1.35 10.04
C PHE A 32 6.74 2.27 11.04
N ASP A 33 7.02 3.51 10.65
CA ASP A 33 7.60 4.57 11.49
C ASP A 33 6.66 4.98 12.64
N ILE A 34 5.35 4.87 12.40
CA ILE A 34 4.30 5.22 13.36
C ILE A 34 3.48 4.01 13.84
N MET A 35 3.79 2.79 13.36
CA MET A 35 3.12 1.57 13.78
C MET A 35 3.88 0.94 14.97
N PRO A 36 3.27 0.78 16.16
CA PRO A 36 3.93 0.14 17.29
C PRO A 36 4.27 -1.32 17.01
N ILE A 37 5.46 -1.77 17.42
CA ILE A 37 5.81 -3.20 17.41
C ILE A 37 4.80 -3.95 18.28
N GLY A 38 4.27 -5.06 17.77
CA GLY A 38 3.22 -5.82 18.42
C GLY A 38 1.81 -5.36 18.07
N CYS A 39 1.63 -4.30 17.27
CA CYS A 39 0.31 -3.92 16.74
C CYS A 39 -0.31 -5.09 15.95
N ARG A 40 -1.56 -5.40 16.29
CA ARG A 40 -2.33 -6.50 15.69
C ARG A 40 -3.56 -5.95 15.00
N ILE A 41 -3.75 -6.36 13.76
CA ILE A 41 -4.88 -5.96 12.92
C ILE A 41 -5.71 -7.19 12.63
N PHE A 42 -6.96 -7.18 13.09
CA PHE A 42 -7.91 -8.26 12.86
C PHE A 42 -8.81 -7.94 11.68
N GLY A 43 -9.15 -8.94 10.89
CA GLY A 43 -10.14 -8.76 9.84
C GLY A 43 -10.82 -10.05 9.43
N SER A 44 -11.87 -9.88 8.65
CA SER A 44 -12.74 -10.94 8.15
C SER A 44 -12.90 -10.83 6.65
N PHE A 45 -12.93 -11.98 5.98
CA PHE A 45 -13.27 -12.10 4.57
C PHE A 45 -14.76 -12.40 4.37
N SER A 46 -15.30 -12.12 3.19
CA SER A 46 -16.70 -12.39 2.83
C SER A 46 -17.09 -13.87 2.93
N ASN A 47 -16.13 -14.78 2.83
CA ASN A 47 -16.33 -16.22 2.98
C ASN A 47 -16.38 -16.69 4.46
N GLY A 48 -16.29 -15.77 5.42
CA GLY A 48 -16.29 -16.07 6.87
C GLY A 48 -14.90 -16.33 7.47
N ASP A 49 -13.85 -16.42 6.66
CA ASP A 49 -12.49 -16.57 7.17
C ASP A 49 -12.08 -15.33 7.97
N THR A 50 -11.41 -15.54 9.10
CA THR A 50 -10.81 -14.46 9.89
C THR A 50 -9.31 -14.57 9.89
N VAL A 51 -8.64 -13.42 9.95
CA VAL A 51 -7.18 -13.33 10.01
C VAL A 51 -6.75 -12.29 11.02
N THR A 52 -5.54 -12.51 11.55
CA THR A 52 -4.83 -11.54 12.38
C THR A 52 -3.50 -11.24 11.73
N ARG A 53 -3.14 -9.96 11.60
CA ARG A 53 -1.84 -9.50 11.11
C ARG A 53 -1.08 -8.83 12.23
N ASP A 54 0.05 -9.41 12.62
CA ASP A 54 0.90 -8.91 13.68
C ASP A 54 2.15 -8.26 13.09
N TYR A 55 2.39 -6.99 13.42
CA TYR A 55 3.65 -6.33 13.08
C TYR A 55 4.73 -6.72 14.09
N ILE A 56 5.72 -7.48 13.61
CA ILE A 56 6.78 -8.06 14.45
C ILE A 56 7.91 -7.06 14.70
N GLY A 57 8.06 -6.07 13.81
CA GLY A 57 9.12 -5.08 13.88
C GLY A 57 10.06 -5.14 12.67
N ARG A 58 11.21 -4.49 12.83
CA ARG A 58 12.25 -4.36 11.82
C ARG A 58 13.32 -5.44 11.99
N GLN A 59 13.77 -6.03 10.89
CA GLN A 59 14.92 -6.95 10.83
C GLN A 59 15.92 -6.43 9.80
N GLY A 60 17.02 -5.84 10.28
CA GLY A 60 17.98 -5.17 9.38
C GLY A 60 17.35 -4.01 8.61
N ALA A 61 17.28 -4.11 7.29
CA ALA A 61 16.70 -3.08 6.41
C ALA A 61 15.22 -3.33 6.05
N THR A 62 14.62 -4.41 6.53
CA THR A 62 13.25 -4.83 6.18
C THR A 62 12.33 -4.84 7.39
N TYR A 63 11.03 -4.86 7.13
CA TYR A 63 9.98 -4.99 8.14
C TYR A 63 9.27 -6.31 8.01
N ILE A 64 8.82 -6.87 9.13
CA ILE A 64 8.23 -8.21 9.20
C ILE A 64 6.80 -8.13 9.73
N VAL A 65 5.87 -8.69 8.97
CA VAL A 65 4.47 -8.89 9.37
C VAL A 65 4.15 -10.37 9.31
N LYS A 66 3.56 -10.92 10.37
CA LYS A 66 3.04 -12.28 10.36
C LYS A 66 1.53 -12.27 10.23
N THR A 67 0.99 -13.10 9.36
CA THR A 67 -0.45 -13.29 9.20
C THR A 67 -0.83 -14.65 9.74
N TYR A 68 -1.84 -14.70 10.61
CA TYR A 68 -2.37 -15.90 11.21
C TYR A 68 -3.84 -16.11 10.82
N ALA A 69 -4.27 -17.37 10.80
CA ALA A 69 -5.68 -17.73 10.66
C ALA A 69 -6.38 -17.62 12.02
N GLY A 70 -7.61 -17.12 11.99
CA GLY A 70 -8.42 -16.95 13.19
C GLY A 70 -8.05 -15.72 14.01
N ARG A 71 -9.00 -15.28 14.84
CA ARG A 71 -8.80 -14.19 15.81
C ARG A 71 -7.80 -14.53 16.91
N ALA A 72 -7.72 -15.80 17.32
CA ALA A 72 -6.74 -16.21 18.33
C ALA A 72 -5.29 -16.17 17.81
N GLY A 73 -5.09 -16.13 16.48
CA GLY A 73 -3.77 -16.06 15.88
C GLY A 73 -2.91 -17.33 16.04
N THR A 74 -3.54 -18.50 16.19
CA THR A 74 -2.83 -19.74 16.57
C THR A 74 -2.16 -20.46 15.41
N LYS A 75 -2.65 -20.28 14.18
CA LYS A 75 -2.09 -20.93 12.98
C LYS A 75 -1.48 -19.90 12.05
N LEU A 76 -0.16 -19.89 11.94
CA LEU A 76 0.55 -19.05 10.97
C LEU A 76 0.08 -19.39 9.55
N LYS A 77 -0.24 -18.38 8.74
CA LYS A 77 -0.52 -18.50 7.30
C LYS A 77 0.65 -18.02 6.45
N MET A 78 1.33 -16.97 6.89
CA MET A 78 2.32 -16.29 6.07
C MET A 78 3.20 -15.37 6.92
N THR A 79 4.49 -15.31 6.60
CA THR A 79 5.38 -14.21 7.02
C THR A 79 5.66 -13.34 5.80
N THR A 80 5.31 -12.06 5.88
CA THR A 80 5.57 -11.07 4.83
C THR A 80 6.78 -10.24 5.24
N THR A 81 7.77 -10.19 4.35
CA THR A 81 8.91 -9.28 4.43
C THR A 81 8.65 -8.08 3.52
N LEU A 82 8.77 -6.87 4.09
CA LEU A 82 8.55 -5.61 3.40
C LEU A 82 9.84 -4.79 3.33
N ASN A 83 10.02 -4.06 2.23
CA ASN A 83 11.15 -3.14 2.06
C ASN A 83 10.99 -1.88 2.95
N ALA A 84 11.99 -1.00 2.92
CA ALA A 84 12.02 0.23 3.72
C ALA A 84 10.81 1.17 3.46
N ASN A 85 10.20 1.08 2.29
CA ASN A 85 9.01 1.85 1.92
C ASN A 85 7.72 1.13 2.28
N GLY A 86 7.76 -0.02 2.96
CA GLY A 86 6.58 -0.77 3.36
C GLY A 86 5.88 -1.54 2.25
N PHE A 87 6.58 -1.87 1.14
CA PHE A 87 6.05 -2.75 0.09
C PHE A 87 6.58 -4.18 0.25
N ALA A 88 5.72 -5.17 0.02
CA ALA A 88 6.09 -6.58 0.12
C ALA A 88 7.15 -6.96 -0.93
N ILE A 89 8.18 -7.67 -0.49
CA ILE A 89 9.24 -8.23 -1.34
C ILE A 89 9.33 -9.75 -1.26
N ARG A 90 8.78 -10.34 -0.19
CA ARG A 90 8.74 -11.79 0.00
C ARG A 90 7.61 -12.20 0.91
N ASN A 91 6.97 -13.32 0.59
CA ASN A 91 6.05 -14.06 1.42
C ASN A 91 6.60 -15.48 1.63
N ASP A 92 6.66 -15.92 2.88
CA ASP A 92 7.04 -17.27 3.28
C ASP A 92 5.84 -17.98 3.94
N MET A 93 5.50 -19.16 3.44
CA MET A 93 4.43 -19.99 3.97
C MET A 93 4.99 -21.03 4.97
N PRO A 94 4.17 -21.52 5.93
CA PRO A 94 4.61 -22.48 6.94
C PRO A 94 5.11 -23.83 6.39
N ASP A 95 4.71 -24.19 5.18
CA ASP A 95 5.11 -25.44 4.51
C ASP A 95 6.47 -25.33 3.80
N GLY A 96 7.17 -24.19 3.94
CA GLY A 96 8.45 -23.93 3.31
C GLY A 96 8.35 -23.38 1.88
N THR A 97 7.13 -23.26 1.33
CA THR A 97 6.94 -22.56 0.05
C THR A 97 7.10 -21.06 0.23
N TRP A 98 7.48 -20.36 -0.83
CA TRP A 98 7.67 -18.91 -0.81
C TRP A 98 7.32 -18.26 -2.15
N GLU A 99 7.01 -16.96 -2.11
CA GLU A 99 6.84 -16.09 -3.27
C GLU A 99 7.67 -14.80 -3.04
N THR A 100 8.40 -14.36 -4.05
CA THR A 100 9.17 -13.09 -4.03
C THR A 100 8.63 -12.13 -5.07
N TYR A 101 8.82 -10.83 -4.84
CA TYR A 101 8.39 -9.76 -5.74
C TYR A 101 9.58 -8.88 -6.11
N SER A 102 9.84 -8.72 -7.40
CA SER A 102 10.92 -7.86 -7.91
C SER A 102 10.37 -6.75 -8.81
N PRO A 103 10.63 -5.46 -8.53
CA PRO A 103 11.42 -4.96 -7.40
C PRO A 103 10.69 -5.07 -6.04
N TYR A 104 9.36 -5.08 -6.05
CA TYR A 104 8.46 -5.25 -4.91
C TYR A 104 7.01 -5.30 -5.43
N SER A 105 6.06 -5.73 -4.60
CA SER A 105 4.64 -5.66 -4.95
C SER A 105 4.14 -4.20 -4.90
N CYS A 106 3.94 -3.59 -6.06
CA CYS A 106 3.44 -2.23 -6.22
C CYS A 106 1.91 -2.12 -6.25
N LEU A 107 1.17 -3.16 -5.85
CA LEU A 107 -0.29 -3.23 -5.99
C LEU A 107 -1.07 -2.16 -5.21
N LEU A 108 -0.41 -1.42 -4.31
CA LEU A 108 -0.97 -0.30 -3.55
C LEU A 108 -0.29 1.04 -3.85
N GLN A 109 0.68 1.08 -4.79
CA GLN A 109 1.41 2.27 -5.16
C GLN A 109 0.75 2.94 -6.38
N PRO A 110 0.20 4.16 -6.27
CA PRO A 110 -0.43 4.85 -7.41
C PRO A 110 0.54 5.01 -8.60
N GLY A 111 0.05 4.74 -9.80
CA GLY A 111 0.84 4.79 -11.02
C GLY A 111 0.77 3.50 -11.84
N THR A 112 1.74 3.33 -12.72
CA THR A 112 1.95 2.04 -13.41
C THR A 112 2.59 1.08 -12.42
N CYS A 113 2.06 -0.15 -12.35
CA CYS A 113 2.61 -1.19 -11.50
C CYS A 113 3.08 -2.37 -12.36
N GLU A 114 4.38 -2.64 -12.29
CA GLU A 114 5.01 -3.79 -12.93
C GLU A 114 5.97 -4.44 -11.94
N PHE A 115 5.79 -5.74 -11.72
CA PHE A 115 6.69 -6.55 -10.90
C PHE A 115 6.68 -8.00 -11.37
N THR A 116 7.76 -8.71 -11.07
CA THR A 116 7.89 -10.14 -11.33
C THR A 116 7.72 -10.92 -10.03
N THR A 117 6.86 -11.93 -10.05
CA THR A 117 6.79 -12.96 -9.01
C THR A 117 7.71 -14.11 -9.34
N ARG A 118 8.38 -14.66 -8.33
CA ARG A 118 9.05 -15.96 -8.39
C ARG A 118 8.64 -16.79 -7.18
N ASN A 119 8.31 -18.05 -7.43
CA ASN A 119 7.88 -18.99 -6.40
C ASN A 119 8.96 -20.04 -6.09
N SER A 120 8.78 -20.77 -4.98
CA SER A 120 9.66 -21.87 -4.56
C SER A 120 9.76 -23.04 -5.55
N ASP A 121 8.78 -23.20 -6.43
CA ASP A 121 8.78 -24.18 -7.54
C ASP A 121 9.56 -23.70 -8.78
N GLY A 122 10.13 -22.48 -8.74
CA GLY A 122 10.85 -21.88 -9.86
C GLY A 122 9.96 -21.14 -10.86
N ARG A 123 8.63 -21.20 -10.73
CA ARG A 123 7.71 -20.48 -11.63
C ARG A 123 7.91 -18.96 -11.49
N GLN A 124 7.97 -18.29 -12.63
CA GLN A 124 8.16 -16.85 -12.73
C GLN A 124 7.07 -16.23 -13.60
N ARG A 125 6.44 -15.15 -13.13
CA ARG A 125 5.39 -14.43 -13.86
C ARG A 125 5.55 -12.93 -13.68
N THR A 126 5.18 -12.16 -14.69
CA THR A 126 5.23 -10.69 -14.60
C THR A 126 3.83 -10.15 -14.52
N PHE A 127 3.54 -9.39 -13.47
CA PHE A 127 2.31 -8.62 -13.35
C PHE A 127 2.48 -7.28 -14.06
N LYS A 128 1.46 -6.85 -14.81
CA LYS A 128 1.36 -5.48 -15.35
C LYS A 128 -0.01 -4.92 -15.06
N GLY A 129 -0.04 -3.69 -14.57
CA GLY A 129 -1.28 -3.05 -14.17
C GLY A 129 -1.18 -1.56 -13.94
N LYS A 130 -2.32 -0.99 -13.55
CA LYS A 130 -2.48 0.40 -13.17
C LYS A 130 -3.08 0.47 -11.78
N VAL A 131 -2.54 1.37 -10.98
CA VAL A 131 -3.06 1.71 -9.65
C VAL A 131 -3.48 3.18 -9.67
N THR A 132 -4.71 3.46 -9.28
CA THR A 132 -5.23 4.82 -9.10
C THR A 132 -5.58 5.06 -7.64
N LYS A 133 -5.48 6.32 -7.21
CA LYS A 133 -5.84 6.76 -5.87
C LYS A 133 -6.89 7.86 -5.95
N ASP A 134 -7.92 7.73 -5.14
CA ASP A 134 -8.95 8.75 -4.93
C ASP A 134 -9.26 8.82 -3.43
N GLY A 135 -8.72 9.85 -2.76
CA GLY A 135 -8.73 9.93 -1.29
C GLY A 135 -8.09 8.68 -0.65
N PRO A 136 -8.80 7.97 0.26
CA PRO A 136 -8.31 6.73 0.87
C PRO A 136 -8.52 5.50 -0.03
N LYS A 137 -9.20 5.63 -1.17
CA LYS A 137 -9.50 4.52 -2.08
C LYS A 137 -8.33 4.30 -3.04
N ILE A 138 -7.92 3.05 -3.17
CA ILE A 138 -6.97 2.56 -4.15
C ILE A 138 -7.71 1.60 -5.07
N THR A 139 -7.55 1.78 -6.38
CA THR A 139 -8.08 0.86 -7.39
C THR A 139 -6.93 0.28 -8.20
N THR A 140 -6.85 -1.05 -8.26
CA THR A 140 -5.78 -1.76 -8.95
C THR A 140 -6.39 -2.65 -10.01
N SER A 141 -5.97 -2.45 -11.26
CA SER A 141 -6.34 -3.28 -12.41
C SER A 141 -5.08 -3.83 -13.07
N GLY A 142 -5.19 -4.99 -13.71
CA GLY A 142 -4.07 -5.64 -14.38
C GLY A 142 -4.12 -7.16 -14.26
N GLY A 143 -3.03 -7.81 -14.63
CA GLY A 143 -2.90 -9.27 -14.57
C GLY A 143 -1.49 -9.72 -14.87
N TYR A 144 -1.29 -11.05 -14.82
CA TYR A 144 -0.03 -11.64 -15.25
C TYR A 144 0.03 -11.69 -16.78
N VAL A 145 1.18 -11.34 -17.35
CA VAL A 145 1.39 -11.35 -18.80
C VAL A 145 1.16 -12.76 -19.35
N GLY A 146 0.27 -12.87 -20.34
CA GLY A 146 -0.11 -14.15 -20.95
C GLY A 146 -1.22 -14.90 -20.21
N GLU A 147 -1.77 -14.33 -19.14
CA GLU A 147 -2.97 -14.82 -18.43
C GLU A 147 -4.13 -13.81 -18.62
N ASP A 148 -5.35 -14.23 -18.29
CA ASP A 148 -6.49 -13.34 -18.24
C ASP A 148 -6.28 -12.24 -17.18
N ALA A 149 -6.91 -11.08 -17.42
CA ALA A 149 -6.88 -10.00 -16.44
C ALA A 149 -7.52 -10.44 -15.12
N LEU A 150 -6.90 -10.07 -14.00
CA LEU A 150 -7.47 -10.30 -12.69
C LEU A 150 -8.66 -9.36 -12.47
N PRO A 151 -9.63 -9.74 -11.61
CA PRO A 151 -10.69 -8.82 -11.23
C PRO A 151 -10.08 -7.54 -10.64
N VAL A 152 -10.74 -6.41 -10.93
CA VAL A 152 -10.31 -5.11 -10.41
C VAL A 152 -10.43 -5.14 -8.89
N SER A 153 -9.34 -4.79 -8.21
CA SER A 153 -9.34 -4.68 -6.76
C SER A 153 -9.62 -3.23 -6.34
N HIS A 154 -10.54 -3.05 -5.40
CA HIS A 154 -10.76 -1.79 -4.72
C HIS A 154 -10.37 -1.93 -3.26
N SER A 155 -9.42 -1.14 -2.79
CA SER A 155 -8.96 -1.14 -1.40
C SER A 155 -9.23 0.21 -0.75
N ILE A 156 -9.72 0.22 0.49
CA ILE A 156 -9.74 1.42 1.33
C ILE A 156 -8.57 1.33 2.30
N MET A 157 -7.73 2.36 2.29
CA MET A 157 -6.59 2.48 3.20
C MET A 157 -7.04 3.05 4.55
N GLY A 158 -6.46 2.53 5.62
CA GLY A 158 -6.74 2.88 7.01
C GLY A 158 -5.49 3.27 7.77
N ARG A 159 -5.44 2.90 9.06
CA ARG A 159 -4.31 3.22 9.94
C ARG A 159 -3.00 2.72 9.35
N PHE A 160 -1.94 3.51 9.51
CA PHE A 160 -0.58 3.18 9.06
C PHE A 160 -0.47 2.85 7.57
N ASN A 161 -1.40 3.39 6.77
CA ASN A 161 -1.57 3.05 5.37
C ASN A 161 -1.75 1.53 5.09
N THR A 162 -2.36 0.82 6.04
CA THR A 162 -2.75 -0.59 5.86
C THR A 162 -4.16 -0.70 5.30
N MET A 163 -4.48 -1.83 4.67
CA MET A 163 -5.78 -2.10 4.08
C MET A 163 -6.86 -2.21 5.16
N LYS A 164 -7.78 -1.25 5.21
CA LYS A 164 -8.98 -1.26 6.07
C LYS A 164 -10.08 -2.12 5.49
N SER A 165 -10.24 -2.09 4.17
CA SER A 165 -11.16 -2.97 3.46
C SER A 165 -10.68 -3.20 2.04
N MET A 166 -11.16 -4.27 1.42
CA MET A 166 -10.90 -4.56 0.02
C MET A 166 -12.04 -5.36 -0.60
N SER A 167 -12.28 -5.16 -1.88
CA SER A 167 -13.01 -6.08 -2.74
C SER A 167 -12.13 -6.47 -3.93
N ASN A 168 -12.25 -7.73 -4.36
CA ASN A 168 -11.57 -8.29 -5.51
C ASN A 168 -12.40 -9.48 -6.01
N GLY A 169 -13.17 -9.25 -7.09
CA GLY A 169 -14.18 -10.21 -7.54
C GLY A 169 -15.19 -10.51 -6.42
N ASP A 170 -15.42 -11.80 -6.15
CA ASP A 170 -16.39 -12.26 -5.15
C ASP A 170 -15.85 -12.24 -3.71
N ILE A 171 -14.57 -11.91 -3.53
CA ILE A 171 -13.92 -11.86 -2.23
C ILE A 171 -13.86 -10.41 -1.75
N SER A 172 -14.32 -10.16 -0.54
CA SER A 172 -14.07 -8.92 0.17
C SER A 172 -13.39 -9.18 1.51
N PHE A 173 -12.71 -8.16 2.03
CA PHE A 173 -12.03 -8.15 3.32
C PHE A 173 -12.40 -6.86 4.06
N GLN A 174 -12.55 -6.96 5.38
CA GLN A 174 -12.80 -5.82 6.26
C GLN A 174 -12.00 -5.98 7.54
N VAL A 175 -11.27 -4.93 7.95
CA VAL A 175 -10.69 -4.82 9.27
C VAL A 175 -11.81 -4.62 10.29
N THR A 176 -11.78 -5.44 11.33
CA THR A 176 -12.76 -5.44 12.41
C THR A 176 -12.21 -4.80 13.68
N GLU A 177 -10.90 -4.87 13.92
CA GLU A 177 -10.31 -4.43 15.19
C GLU A 177 -8.80 -4.15 15.07
N TYR A 178 -8.31 -3.29 15.97
CA TYR A 178 -6.90 -3.03 16.20
C TYR A 178 -6.58 -3.25 17.68
N GLU A 179 -5.51 -3.97 17.99
CA GLU A 179 -5.03 -4.22 19.35
C GLU A 179 -3.56 -3.82 19.45
N ALA A 180 -3.17 -3.19 20.57
CA ALA A 180 -1.80 -2.73 20.81
C ALA A 180 -1.22 -1.84 19.69
N CYS A 181 -2.08 -1.03 19.05
CA CYS A 181 -1.70 -0.16 17.94
C CYS A 181 -1.66 1.33 18.30
N GLU A 182 -1.82 1.69 19.58
CA GLU A 182 -1.64 3.07 20.02
C GLU A 182 -0.17 3.34 20.33
N SER A 183 0.31 4.54 19.98
CA SER A 183 1.65 4.98 20.35
C SER A 183 1.76 5.09 21.87
N ASN A 184 2.74 4.42 22.48
CA ASN A 184 3.14 4.73 23.84
C ASN A 184 3.91 6.06 23.89
#